data_AF-A0A957EA87-F1
#
_entry.id   AF-A0A957EA87-F1
#
_cell.length_a   1.000
_cell.length_b   1.000
_cell.length_c   1.000
_cell.angle_alpha   90.00
_cell.angle_beta   90.00
_cell.angle_gamma   90.00
#
_symmetry.space_group_name_H-M   'P 1'
#
loop_
_entity.id
_entity.type
_entity.pdbx_description
1 polymer ?
#
loop_
_entity_poly.entity_id
_entity_poly.type
_entity_poly.pdbx_seq_one_letter_code
_entity_poly.pdbx_strand_id
1 'polypeptide(L)' 'QADFAAKMAPRTLSAAELRQRGIAVGTANEVVDQLGAFAEAGVQRIMLQWMDLDDMAGLEALGTVIGKQ' A
#
# COMPACT_ATOMS: atom_id res chain seq x y z
N GLN A 1 -13.38 -2.02 -3.28
CA GLN A 1 -13.37 -0.80 -4.14
C GLN A 1 -13.99 0.40 -3.45
N ALA A 2 -15.18 0.31 -2.83
CA ALA A 2 -15.84 1.44 -2.16
C ALA A 2 -15.00 2.10 -1.04
N ASP A 3 -14.32 1.28 -0.23
CA ASP A 3 -13.48 1.74 0.88
C ASP A 3 -12.22 2.51 0.43
N PHE A 4 -11.65 2.09 -0.72
CA PHE A 4 -10.46 2.69 -1.30
C PHE A 4 -10.74 4.11 -1.81
N ALA A 5 -11.85 4.32 -2.52
CA ALA A 5 -12.25 5.64 -3.00
C ALA A 5 -12.55 6.61 -1.85
N ALA A 6 -13.13 6.13 -0.75
CA ALA A 6 -13.38 6.93 0.45
C ALA A 6 -12.08 7.35 1.16
N LYS A 7 -11.10 6.45 1.25
CA LYS A 7 -9.77 6.73 1.85
C LYS A 7 -8.89 7.65 1.00
N MET A 8 -9.21 7.80 -0.30
CA MET A 8 -8.54 8.68 -1.26
C MET A 8 -9.12 10.11 -1.34
N ALA A 9 -9.93 10.53 -0.36
CA ALA A 9 -10.33 11.95 -0.20
C ALA A 9 -9.09 12.89 -0.27
N PRO A 10 -9.24 14.12 -0.80
CA PRO A 10 -8.30 14.76 -1.73
C PRO A 10 -6.85 14.78 -1.23
N ARG A 11 -6.13 13.68 -1.47
CA ARG A 11 -4.67 13.67 -1.49
C ARG A 11 -4.28 14.36 -2.80
N THR A 12 -3.40 15.34 -2.73
CA THR A 12 -2.96 16.21 -3.84
C THR A 12 -2.30 15.45 -5.01
N LEU A 13 -2.15 14.13 -4.93
CA LEU A 13 -1.42 13.30 -5.88
C LEU A 13 -2.26 12.08 -6.30
N SER A 14 -2.25 11.78 -7.60
CA SER A 14 -2.92 10.59 -8.15
C SER A 14 -2.19 9.29 -7.79
N ALA A 15 -2.89 8.15 -7.82
CA ALA A 15 -2.28 6.84 -7.55
C ALA A 15 -1.08 6.54 -8.47
N ALA A 16 -1.13 6.97 -9.74
CA ALA A 16 -0.02 6.83 -10.68
C ALA A 16 1.22 7.65 -10.25
N GLU A 17 1.04 8.87 -9.76
CA GLU A 17 2.15 9.72 -9.30
C GLU A 17 2.79 9.17 -8.02
N LEU A 18 1.99 8.60 -7.13
CA LEU A 18 2.50 7.92 -5.93
C LEU A 18 3.37 6.72 -6.31
N ARG A 19 2.93 5.91 -7.29
CA ARG A 19 3.71 4.77 -7.80
C ARG A 19 5.04 5.22 -8.42
N GLN A 20 5.04 6.29 -9.20
CA GLN A 20 6.29 6.85 -9.77
C GLN A 20 7.28 7.33 -8.70
N ARG A 21 6.79 7.72 -7.52
CA ARG A 21 7.62 8.12 -6.37
C ARG A 21 8.10 6.93 -5.53
N GLY A 22 7.82 5.69 -5.96
CA GLY A 22 8.17 4.47 -5.22
C GLY A 22 7.24 4.20 -4.02
N ILE A 23 6.07 4.83 -3.97
CA ILE A 23 5.09 4.64 -2.90
C ILE A 23 4.10 3.57 -3.34
N ALA A 24 4.00 2.49 -2.56
CA ALA A 24 3.03 1.43 -2.82
C ALA A 24 1.60 1.94 -2.55
N VAL A 25 0.73 1.88 -3.55
CA VAL A 25 -0.68 2.32 -3.43
C VAL A 25 -1.61 1.46 -4.29
N GLY A 26 -2.77 1.12 -3.74
CA GLY A 26 -3.78 0.30 -4.40
C GLY A 26 -4.52 -0.60 -3.41
N THR A 27 -5.19 -1.62 -3.93
CA THR A 27 -5.73 -2.72 -3.13
C THR A 27 -4.61 -3.58 -2.51
N ALA A 28 -4.91 -4.39 -1.51
CA ALA A 28 -3.91 -5.23 -0.84
C ALA A 28 -3.11 -6.12 -1.82
N ASN A 29 -3.78 -6.71 -2.82
CA ASN A 29 -3.11 -7.51 -3.85
C ASN A 29 -2.21 -6.68 -4.76
N GLU A 30 -2.64 -5.47 -5.17
CA GLU A 30 -1.79 -4.56 -5.94
C GLU A 30 -0.57 -4.11 -5.14
N VAL A 31 -0.72 -3.95 -3.82
CA VAL A 31 0.40 -3.63 -2.94
C VAL A 31 1.37 -4.81 -2.90
N VAL A 32 0.91 -6.06 -2.74
CA VAL A 32 1.80 -7.24 -2.79
C VAL A 32 2.57 -7.33 -4.11
N ASP A 33 1.91 -7.11 -5.24
CA ASP A 33 2.55 -7.11 -6.56
C ASP A 33 3.66 -6.05 -6.64
N GLN A 34 3.38 -4.83 -6.17
CA GLN A 34 4.38 -3.75 -6.09
C GLN A 34 5.55 -4.10 -5.15
N LEU A 35 5.28 -4.73 -4.00
CA LEU A 35 6.33 -5.20 -3.08
C LEU A 35 7.21 -6.28 -3.74
N GLY A 36 6.62 -7.16 -4.54
CA GLY A 36 7.34 -8.15 -5.33
C GLY A 36 8.31 -7.50 -6.31
N ALA A 37 7.85 -6.52 -7.08
CA ALA A 37 8.70 -5.76 -8.00
C ALA A 37 9.86 -5.03 -7.27
N PHE A 38 9.61 -4.51 -6.07
CA PHE A 38 10.66 -3.90 -5.24
C PHE A 38 11.69 -4.94 -4.77
N ALA A 39 11.25 -6.14 -4.37
CA ALA A 39 12.14 -7.22 -3.99
C ALA A 39 13.02 -7.67 -5.18
N GLU A 40 12.44 -7.80 -6.38
CA GLU A 40 13.19 -8.11 -7.61
C GLU A 40 14.21 -7.01 -7.97
N ALA A 41 13.90 -5.76 -7.65
CA ALA A 41 14.83 -4.64 -7.78
C ALA A 41 15.92 -4.58 -6.69
N GLY A 42 15.95 -5.55 -5.76
CA GLY A 42 16.96 -5.67 -4.69
C GLY A 42 16.62 -4.94 -3.39
N VAL A 43 15.37 -4.48 -3.22
CA VAL A 43 14.91 -3.89 -1.95
C VAL A 43 14.77 -4.99 -0.90
N GLN A 44 15.51 -4.85 0.20
CA GLN A 44 15.53 -5.85 1.28
C GLN A 44 14.60 -5.51 2.44
N ARG A 45 14.17 -4.25 2.56
CA ARG A 45 13.33 -3.77 3.66
C ARG A 45 12.47 -2.60 3.23
N ILE A 46 11.22 -2.62 3.67
CA ILE A 46 10.26 -1.55 3.44
C ILE A 46 9.71 -1.11 4.81
N MET A 47 9.68 0.21 5.02
CA MET A 47 9.10 0.82 6.21
C MET A 47 7.67 1.26 5.89
N LEU A 48 6.69 0.67 6.56
CA LEU A 48 5.29 1.04 6.42
C LEU A 48 5.00 2.29 7.27
N GLN A 49 4.50 3.34 6.63
CA GLN A 49 3.91 4.48 7.34
C GLN A 49 2.39 4.38 7.27
N TRP A 50 1.75 4.18 8.42
CA TRP A 50 0.30 4.12 8.55
C TRP A 50 -0.22 5.49 8.99
N MET A 51 -1.07 6.12 8.18
CA MET A 51 -1.59 7.48 8.45
C MET A 51 -3.00 7.47 9.06
N ASP A 52 -3.76 6.41 8.81
CA ASP A 52 -5.15 6.28 9.27
C ASP A 52 -5.19 5.53 10.60
N LEU A 53 -4.74 6.20 11.66
CA LEU A 53 -4.49 5.57 12.97
C LEU A 53 -5.74 4.92 13.59
N ASP A 54 -6.94 5.33 13.16
CA ASP A 54 -8.21 4.74 13.60
C ASP A 54 -8.56 3.45 12.82
N ASP A 55 -7.94 3.21 11.66
CA ASP A 55 -8.17 2.04 10.82
C ASP A 55 -7.23 0.86 11.14
N MET A 56 -7.34 0.32 12.35
CA MET A 56 -6.55 -0.86 12.73
C MET A 56 -6.95 -2.12 11.96
N ALA A 57 -8.22 -2.22 11.55
CA ALA A 57 -8.71 -3.33 10.76
C ALA A 57 -8.06 -3.40 9.36
N GLY A 58 -7.85 -2.24 8.72
CA GLY A 58 -7.09 -2.15 7.48
C GLY A 58 -5.64 -2.59 7.64
N LEU A 59 -4.99 -2.22 8.74
CA LEU A 59 -3.62 -2.63 9.04
C LEU A 59 -3.51 -4.15 9.24
N GLU A 60 -4.44 -4.76 9.99
CA GLU A 60 -4.48 -6.21 10.20
C GLU A 60 -4.73 -6.98 8.89
N ALA A 61 -5.66 -6.49 8.06
CA ALA A 61 -5.93 -7.07 6.75
C ALA A 61 -4.69 -7.01 5.85
N LEU A 62 -3.98 -5.89 5.83
CA LEU A 62 -2.72 -5.75 5.10
C LEU A 62 -1.67 -6.73 5.61
N GLY A 63 -1.47 -6.81 6.93
CA GLY A 63 -0.51 -7.73 7.56
C GLY A 63 -0.81 -9.20 7.24
N THR A 64 -2.09 -9.58 7.21
CA THR A 64 -2.53 -10.94 6.87
C THR A 64 -2.20 -11.30 5.42
N VAL A 65 -2.30 -10.33 4.50
CA VAL A 65 -2.02 -10.54 3.08
C VAL A 65 -0.50 -10.60 2.82
N ILE A 66 0.28 -9.71 3.45
CA ILE A 66 1.75 -9.67 3.27
C ILE A 66 2.44 -10.83 3.98
N GLY A 67 2.06 -11.15 5.23
CA GLY A 67 2.73 -12.17 6.04
C GLY A 67 2.53 -13.62 5.59
N LYS A 68 1.76 -13.84 4.51
CA LYS A 68 1.54 -15.15 3.90
C LYS A 68 2.43 -15.43 2.67
N GLN A 69 3.24 -14.46 2.23
CA GLN A 69 4.26 -14.62 1.19
C GLN A 69 5.58 -15.05 1.84
#